data_AF-A0A3B8ZHN5-F1
#
_entry.id   AF-A0A3B8ZHN5-F1
#
_cell.length_a   1.000
_cell.length_b   1.000
_cell.length_c   1.000
_cell.angle_alpha   90.00
_cell.angle_beta   90.00
_cell.angle_gamma   90.00
#
_symmetry.space_group_name_H-M   'P 1'
#
loop_
_entity.id
_entity.type
_entity.pdbx_description
1 polymer ?
#
loop_
_entity_poly.entity_id
_entity_poly.type
_entity_poly.pdbx_seq_one_letter_code
_entity_poly.pdbx_strand_id
1 'polypeptide(L)'
;MAVEVSDLPLLPGKAYQVYLCHYGRAEFSRLSLRLAGYEEAVYHQGTDIRTETAQFASFEAVPLNHPRGDPPFPWRADPEEPLELLCEINLPADIMHSFQGLNNTIRWKILVEGDSPQWPTFCRSFPVVVYPHDER
;
A
#
# COMPACT_ATOMS: atom_id res chain seq x y z
N MET A 1 -10.95 -3.20 9.25
CA MET A 1 -9.99 -3.66 8.22
C MET A 1 -8.60 -3.66 8.82
N ALA A 2 -7.88 -4.77 8.66
CA ALA A 2 -6.51 -4.97 9.13
C ALA A 2 -5.63 -5.36 7.94
N VAL A 3 -4.37 -4.94 7.97
CA VAL A 3 -3.34 -5.30 6.98
C VAL A 3 -2.12 -5.79 7.74
N GLU A 4 -1.61 -6.95 7.36
CA GLU A 4 -0.40 -7.55 7.91
C GLU A 4 0.59 -7.81 6.78
N VAL A 5 1.87 -7.57 7.03
CA VAL A 5 2.95 -7.79 6.07
C VAL A 5 3.84 -8.89 6.64
N SER A 6 4.26 -9.82 5.79
CA SER A 6 4.98 -11.03 6.21
C SER A 6 6.28 -10.77 6.96
N ASP A 7 6.95 -9.66 6.64
CA ASP A 7 8.16 -9.24 7.33
C ASP A 7 8.37 -7.73 7.20
N LEU A 8 9.01 -7.13 8.20
CA LEU A 8 9.39 -5.72 8.25
C LEU A 8 10.77 -5.60 8.91
N PRO A 9 11.65 -4.71 8.43
CA PRO A 9 11.42 -3.74 7.36
C PRO A 9 11.39 -4.37 5.96
N LEU A 10 10.85 -3.62 4.99
CA LEU A 10 10.93 -4.01 3.59
C LEU A 10 12.36 -3.82 3.07
N LEU A 11 12.86 -4.78 2.30
CA LEU A 11 14.20 -4.80 1.73
C LEU A 11 14.13 -4.80 0.20
N PRO A 12 15.00 -4.06 -0.49
CA PRO A 12 15.06 -4.06 -1.94
C PRO A 12 15.25 -5.47 -2.53
N GLY A 13 14.61 -5.73 -3.68
CA GLY A 13 14.74 -7.00 -4.40
C GLY A 13 14.05 -8.20 -3.75
N LYS A 14 13.31 -8.01 -2.65
CA LYS A 14 12.56 -9.07 -1.97
C LYS A 14 11.08 -9.08 -2.36
N ALA A 15 10.44 -10.21 -2.15
CA ALA A 15 9.00 -10.37 -2.25
C ALA A 15 8.39 -10.48 -0.85
N TYR A 16 7.22 -9.88 -0.66
CA TYR A 16 6.50 -9.86 0.61
C TYR A 16 5.07 -10.31 0.41
N GLN A 17 4.58 -11.13 1.33
CA GLN A 17 3.15 -11.41 1.39
C GLN A 17 2.48 -10.33 2.21
N VAL A 18 1.33 -9.87 1.72
CA VAL A 18 0.47 -8.91 2.41
C VAL A 18 -0.89 -9.55 2.59
N TYR A 19 -1.28 -9.68 3.85
CA TYR A 19 -2.57 -10.20 4.25
C TYR A 19 -3.51 -9.04 4.55
N LEU A 20 -4.68 -9.05 3.91
CA LEU A 20 -5.76 -8.09 4.13
C LEU A 20 -6.96 -8.82 4.71
N CYS A 21 -7.47 -8.33 5.84
CA CYS A 21 -8.70 -8.83 6.44
C CYS A 21 -9.71 -7.69 6.64
N HIS A 22 -10.93 -7.87 6.16
CA HIS A 22 -12.04 -6.96 6.42
C HIS A 22 -13.19 -7.69 7.12
N TYR A 23 -13.41 -7.33 8.38
CA TYR A 23 -14.57 -7.75 9.17
C TYR A 23 -15.77 -6.83 8.95
N GLY A 24 -16.96 -7.39 9.08
CA GLY A 24 -18.22 -6.67 8.98
C GLY A 24 -18.78 -6.69 7.56
N ARG A 25 -19.98 -6.13 7.40
CA ARG A 25 -20.70 -6.15 6.12
C ARG A 25 -20.11 -5.13 5.16
N ALA A 26 -19.54 -5.60 4.05
CA ALA A 26 -19.05 -4.74 2.98
C ALA A 26 -19.12 -5.46 1.62
N GLU A 27 -19.34 -4.68 0.57
CA GLU A 27 -19.26 -5.14 -0.81
C GLU A 27 -18.37 -4.18 -1.61
N PHE A 28 -17.38 -4.73 -2.31
CA PHE A 28 -16.46 -3.96 -3.15
C PHE A 28 -16.57 -4.42 -4.62
N SER A 29 -16.89 -3.49 -5.51
CA SER A 29 -16.83 -3.69 -6.95
C SER A 29 -15.40 -3.65 -7.48
N ARG A 30 -14.48 -3.04 -6.73
CA ARG A 30 -13.03 -3.11 -6.96
C ARG A 30 -12.33 -3.04 -5.62
N LEU A 31 -11.27 -3.82 -5.46
CA LEU A 31 -10.38 -3.77 -4.31
C LEU A 31 -8.95 -3.95 -4.82
N SER A 32 -8.08 -2.98 -4.54
CA SER A 32 -6.67 -3.00 -4.93
C SER A 32 -5.78 -2.78 -3.71
N LEU A 33 -4.66 -3.50 -3.68
CA LEU A 33 -3.63 -3.36 -2.68
C LEU A 33 -2.30 -3.04 -3.39
N ARG A 34 -1.64 -1.95 -2.99
CA ARG A 34 -0.39 -1.52 -3.61
C ARG A 34 0.57 -0.92 -2.58
N LEU A 35 1.86 -1.07 -2.80
CA LEU A 35 2.89 -0.31 -2.10
C LEU A 35 3.14 1.00 -2.86
N ALA A 36 2.96 2.14 -2.21
CA ALA A 36 3.16 3.46 -2.82
C ALA A 36 4.24 4.27 -2.10
N GLY A 37 5.11 4.89 -2.89
CA GLY A 37 6.18 5.77 -2.45
C GLY A 37 5.78 7.24 -2.62
N TYR A 38 5.94 8.02 -1.57
CA TYR A 38 5.66 9.45 -1.54
C TYR A 38 6.90 10.23 -1.15
N GLU A 39 7.16 11.30 -1.89
CA GLU A 39 8.12 12.33 -1.53
C GLU A 39 7.36 13.49 -0.89
N GLU A 40 7.84 13.96 0.26
CA GLU A 40 7.35 15.14 0.95
C GLU A 40 8.49 16.15 1.03
N ALA A 41 8.39 17.23 0.26
CA ALA A 41 9.43 18.24 0.15
C ALA A 41 8.94 19.59 0.68
N VAL A 42 9.81 20.28 1.42
CA VAL A 42 9.53 21.60 2.01
C VAL A 42 10.37 22.64 1.30
N TYR A 43 9.72 23.66 0.74
CA TYR A 43 10.35 24.75 0.01
C TYR A 43 10.06 26.10 0.67
N HIS A 44 11.03 27.00 0.61
CA HIS A 44 10.87 28.41 1.00
C HIS A 44 10.70 29.26 -0.26
N GLN A 45 9.53 29.87 -0.44
CA GLN A 45 9.26 30.83 -1.50
C GLN A 45 9.07 32.21 -0.86
N GLY A 46 10.15 32.98 -0.76
CA GLY A 46 10.15 34.26 -0.04
C GLY A 46 9.94 34.04 1.45
N THR A 47 8.85 34.59 2.01
CA THR A 47 8.47 34.44 3.43
C THR A 47 7.58 33.22 3.70
N ASP A 48 7.12 32.52 2.67
CA ASP A 48 6.20 31.39 2.80
C ASP A 48 6.94 30.05 2.75
N ILE A 49 6.57 29.17 3.69
CA ILE A 49 6.99 27.76 3.71
C ILE A 49 5.86 26.93 3.10
N ARG A 50 6.19 26.13 2.09
CA ARG A 50 5.24 25.23 1.44
C ARG A 50 5.74 23.79 1.48
N THR A 51 4.89 22.89 1.95
CA THR A 51 5.10 21.44 1.86
C THR A 51 4.34 20.91 0.65
N GLU A 52 5.03 20.16 -0.22
CA GLU A 52 4.43 19.44 -1.33
C GLU A 52 4.60 17.94 -1.11
N THR A 53 3.54 17.17 -1.37
CA THR A 53 3.58 15.71 -1.30
C THR A 53 3.24 15.14 -2.68
N ALA A 54 4.15 14.35 -3.24
CA ALA A 54 4.00 13.73 -4.55
C ALA A 54 4.20 12.22 -4.46
N GLN A 55 3.32 11.43 -5.08
CA GLN A 55 3.54 10.00 -5.26
C GLN A 55 4.54 9.80 -6.39
N PHE A 56 5.67 9.14 -6.15
CA PHE A 56 6.69 8.88 -7.17
C PHE A 56 6.74 7.42 -7.65
N ALA A 57 6.20 6.48 -6.86
CA ALA A 57 6.22 5.05 -7.18
C ALA A 57 4.96 4.33 -6.70
N SER A 58 4.59 3.24 -7.40
CA SER A 58 3.50 2.35 -7.02
C SER A 58 3.77 0.92 -7.51
N PHE A 59 3.64 -0.07 -6.63
CA PHE A 59 3.80 -1.48 -6.93
C PHE A 59 2.53 -2.23 -6.53
N GLU A 60 1.82 -2.79 -7.51
CA GLU A 60 0.58 -3.55 -7.29
C GLU A 60 0.88 -4.91 -6.65
N ALA A 61 0.06 -5.28 -5.68
CA ALA A 61 0.08 -6.61 -5.10
C ALA A 61 -0.76 -7.57 -5.95
N VAL A 62 -0.26 -8.79 -6.10
CA VAL A 62 -0.96 -9.84 -6.85
C VAL A 62 -1.62 -10.81 -5.88
N PRO A 63 -2.95 -11.06 -5.96
CA PRO A 63 -3.60 -12.07 -5.14
C PRO A 63 -3.00 -13.47 -5.35
N LEU A 64 -2.72 -14.18 -4.25
CA LEU A 64 -2.21 -15.55 -4.20
C LEU A 64 -3.32 -16.57 -3.94
N ASN A 65 -4.29 -16.23 -3.08
CA ASN A 65 -5.40 -17.11 -2.69
C ASN A 65 -6.66 -16.93 -3.56
N HIS A 66 -6.59 -16.09 -4.60
CA HIS A 66 -7.63 -15.97 -5.62
C HIS A 66 -7.04 -16.21 -7.02
N PRO A 67 -7.66 -17.06 -7.85
CA PRO A 67 -7.15 -17.37 -9.18
C PRO A 67 -7.06 -16.12 -10.07
N ARG A 68 -6.00 -16.04 -10.88
CA ARG A 68 -5.91 -15.03 -11.95
C ARG A 68 -6.94 -15.35 -13.02
N GLY A 69 -7.95 -14.48 -13.14
CA GLY A 69 -9.06 -14.64 -14.09
C GLY A 69 -10.38 -14.50 -13.34
N ASP A 70 -11.19 -13.53 -13.76
CA ASP A 70 -12.41 -13.01 -13.12
C ASP A 70 -12.50 -13.23 -11.60
N PRO A 71 -12.18 -12.22 -10.76
CA PRO A 71 -12.51 -12.35 -9.36
C PRO A 71 -14.03 -12.59 -9.27
N PRO A 72 -14.52 -13.36 -8.29
CA PRO A 72 -15.95 -13.47 -8.07
C PRO A 72 -16.45 -12.07 -7.72
N PHE A 73 -16.88 -11.31 -8.73
CA PHE A 73 -17.41 -9.99 -8.53
C PHE A 73 -18.81 -10.15 -7.94
N PRO A 74 -19.11 -9.48 -6.83
CA PRO A 74 -18.28 -8.52 -6.07
C PRO A 74 -17.50 -9.16 -4.90
N TRP A 75 -16.41 -8.51 -4.45
CA TRP A 75 -15.74 -8.89 -3.20
C TRP A 75 -16.68 -8.63 -2.03
N ARG A 76 -16.92 -9.64 -1.18
CA ARG A 76 -17.88 -9.54 -0.08
C ARG A 76 -17.23 -9.89 1.24
N ALA A 77 -17.61 -9.14 2.26
CA ALA A 77 -17.40 -9.46 3.66
C ALA A 77 -18.77 -9.49 4.34
N ASP A 78 -18.99 -10.52 5.14
CA ASP A 78 -20.15 -10.67 6.01
C ASP A 78 -19.70 -10.77 7.48
N PRO A 79 -20.58 -10.53 8.46
CA PRO A 79 -20.21 -10.64 9.87
C PRO A 79 -19.65 -12.01 10.29
N GLU A 80 -20.10 -13.08 9.62
CA GLU A 80 -19.69 -14.47 9.90
C GLU A 80 -18.55 -14.95 8.99
N GLU A 81 -18.31 -14.25 7.89
CA GLU A 81 -17.30 -14.60 6.87
C GLU A 81 -16.54 -13.32 6.47
N PRO A 82 -15.41 -13.02 7.14
CA PRO A 82 -14.61 -11.86 6.79
C PRO A 82 -14.01 -12.03 5.39
N LEU A 83 -13.80 -10.91 4.70
CA LEU A 83 -13.03 -10.91 3.46
C LEU A 83 -11.54 -11.06 3.79
N GLU A 84 -10.90 -12.09 3.26
CA GLU A 84 -9.49 -12.42 3.51
C GLU A 84 -8.72 -12.54 2.18
N LEU A 85 -7.77 -11.63 1.95
CA LEU A 85 -6.91 -11.64 0.76
C LEU A 85 -5.46 -11.80 1.15
N LEU A 86 -4.79 -12.80 0.57
CA LEU A 86 -3.35 -12.95 0.64
C LEU A 86 -2.78 -12.54 -0.70
N CYS A 87 -1.97 -11.49 -0.72
CA CYS A 87 -1.34 -10.95 -1.92
C CYS A 87 0.19 -11.01 -1.82
N GLU A 88 0.89 -10.96 -2.95
CA GLU A 88 2.33 -10.83 -3.02
C GLU A 88 2.72 -9.50 -3.68
N ILE A 89 3.66 -8.78 -3.08
CA ILE A 89 4.31 -7.61 -3.66
C ILE A 89 5.77 -7.96 -3.93
N ASN A 90 6.22 -7.74 -5.17
CA ASN A 90 7.61 -7.90 -5.58
C ASN A 90 8.29 -6.53 -5.61
N LEU A 91 9.30 -6.31 -4.78
CA LEU A 91 10.04 -5.05 -4.75
C LEU A 91 11.22 -5.10 -5.71
N PRO A 92 11.42 -4.06 -6.55
CA PRO A 92 12.60 -4.01 -7.38
C PRO A 92 13.86 -3.76 -6.53
N ALA A 93 15.02 -4.16 -7.04
CA ALA A 93 16.30 -4.04 -6.32
C ALA A 93 16.77 -2.57 -6.17
N ASP A 94 16.27 -1.68 -7.01
CA ASP A 94 16.57 -0.24 -7.03
C ASP A 94 15.48 0.62 -6.36
N ILE A 95 14.56 0.00 -5.59
CA ILE A 95 13.54 0.73 -4.86
C ILE A 95 14.19 1.75 -3.90
N MET A 96 13.67 2.98 -3.92
CA MET A 96 14.12 4.04 -3.00
C MET A 96 13.86 3.62 -1.55
N HIS A 97 14.86 3.74 -0.68
CA HIS A 97 14.68 3.50 0.74
C HIS A 97 13.88 4.63 1.40
N SER A 98 13.24 4.33 2.53
CA SER A 98 12.65 5.34 3.40
C SER A 98 13.72 6.29 3.90
N PHE A 99 13.43 7.59 3.86
CA PHE A 99 14.35 8.65 4.26
C PHE A 99 13.59 9.74 5.00
N GLN A 100 14.19 10.32 6.04
CA GLN A 100 13.64 11.47 6.73
C GLN A 100 14.76 12.50 6.95
N GLY A 101 14.68 13.60 6.20
CA GLY A 101 15.56 14.76 6.32
C GLY A 101 14.77 16.01 6.72
N LEU A 102 15.47 17.15 6.81
CA LEU A 102 14.87 18.43 7.19
C LEU A 102 13.86 18.94 6.15
N ASN A 103 14.23 18.85 4.87
CA ASN A 103 13.47 19.43 3.75
C ASN A 103 12.92 18.38 2.79
N ASN A 104 13.26 17.11 2.98
CA ASN A 104 12.80 16.02 2.13
C ASN A 104 12.57 14.76 2.97
N THR A 105 11.45 14.08 2.72
CA THR A 105 11.10 12.80 3.33
C THR A 105 10.57 11.84 2.27
N ILE A 106 11.12 10.62 2.23
CA ILE A 106 10.61 9.50 1.44
C ILE A 106 9.80 8.58 2.35
N ARG A 107 8.49 8.52 2.12
CA ARG A 107 7.54 7.70 2.87
C ARG A 107 6.99 6.57 2.01
N TRP A 108 6.91 5.38 2.57
CA TRP A 108 6.27 4.23 1.94
C TRP A 108 4.99 3.86 2.69
N LYS A 109 3.95 3.47 1.94
CA LYS A 109 2.65 3.08 2.50
C LYS A 109 2.07 1.91 1.70
N ILE A 110 1.52 0.93 2.39
CA ILE A 110 0.55 0.02 1.77
C ILE A 110 -0.77 0.77 1.67
N LEU A 111 -1.29 0.88 0.46
CA LEU A 111 -2.58 1.49 0.17
C LEU A 111 -3.58 0.38 -0.17
N VAL A 112 -4.71 0.42 0.51
CA VAL A 112 -5.88 -0.39 0.21
C VAL A 112 -6.97 0.55 -0.27
N GLU A 113 -7.32 0.40 -1.54
CA GLU A 113 -8.31 1.23 -2.21
C GLU A 113 -9.45 0.33 -2.68
N GLY A 114 -10.68 0.78 -2.48
CA GLY A 114 -11.82 0.04 -2.99
C GLY A 114 -13.00 0.91 -3.33
N ASP A 115 -13.74 0.45 -4.33
CA ASP A 115 -14.98 1.05 -4.80
C ASP A 115 -16.14 0.21 -4.26
N SER A 116 -17.11 0.87 -3.63
CA SER A 116 -18.32 0.21 -3.14
C SER A 116 -19.53 0.83 -3.84
N PRO A 117 -20.54 0.04 -4.25
CA PRO A 117 -21.76 0.59 -4.83
C PRO A 117 -22.51 1.54 -3.88
N GLN A 118 -22.31 1.39 -2.57
CA GLN A 118 -23.09 2.05 -1.52
C GLN A 118 -22.35 3.24 -0.88
N TRP A 119 -21.05 3.40 -1.16
CA TRP A 119 -20.20 4.39 -0.49
C TRP A 119 -19.18 5.00 -1.45
N PRO A 120 -18.74 6.26 -1.23
CA PRO A 120 -17.62 6.82 -1.98
C PRO A 120 -16.40 5.91 -1.91
N THR A 121 -15.60 5.89 -2.98
CA THR A 121 -14.31 5.20 -3.02
C THR A 121 -13.53 5.48 -1.74
N PHE A 122 -13.09 4.42 -1.07
CA PHE A 122 -12.29 4.56 0.14
C PHE A 122 -10.81 4.30 -0.17
N CYS A 123 -9.95 4.98 0.58
CA CYS A 123 -8.53 4.72 0.63
C CYS A 123 -8.14 4.57 2.11
N ARG A 124 -7.39 3.52 2.43
CA ARG A 124 -6.74 3.33 3.73
C ARG A 124 -5.25 3.15 3.47
N SER A 125 -4.45 3.85 4.25
CA SER A 125 -2.99 3.80 4.13
C SER A 125 -2.35 3.28 5.40
N PHE A 126 -1.42 2.34 5.26
CA PHE A 126 -0.67 1.74 6.35
C PHE A 126 0.82 2.04 6.11
N PRO A 127 1.47 2.87 6.95
CA PRO A 127 2.86 3.24 6.75
C PRO A 127 3.77 2.01 6.93
N VAL A 128 4.78 1.90 6.08
CA VAL A 128 5.83 0.88 6.15
C VAL A 128 7.18 1.54 5.92
N VAL A 129 8.26 0.86 6.29
CA VAL A 129 9.62 1.34 6.10
C VAL A 129 10.35 0.44 5.12
N VAL A 130 10.98 1.03 4.11
CA VAL A 130 11.91 0.36 3.20
C VAL A 130 13.32 0.70 3.66
N TYR A 131 14.14 -0.31 3.93
CA TYR A 131 15.53 -0.14 4.32
C TYR A 131 16.43 0.01 3.08
N PRO A 132 17.61 0.64 3.22
CA PRO A 132 18.59 0.70 2.14
C PRO A 132 19.04 -0.70 1.72
N HIS A 133 19.44 -0.83 0.46
CA HIS A 133 20.07 -2.04 -0.04
C HIS A 133 21.40 -2.25 0.71
N ASP A 134 21.62 -3.44 1.29
CA ASP A 134 22.89 -3.77 1.94
C ASP A 134 23.89 -4.14 0.83
N GLU A 135 24.82 -3.24 0.51
CA GLU A 135 25.93 -3.49 -0.44
C GLU A 135 27.09 -4.21 0.29
N ARG A 136 26.86 -5.43 0.77
CA ARG A 136 27.92 -6.27 1.35
C ARG A 136 28.27 -7.45 0.48
#